data_AF-A0A524FCD5-F1
#
_entry.id   AF-A0A524FCD5-F1
#
_cell.length_a   1.000
_cell.length_b   1.000
_cell.length_c   1.000
_cell.angle_alpha   90.00
_cell.angle_beta   90.00
_cell.angle_gamma   90.00
#
_symmetry.space_group_name_H-M   'P 1'
#
loop_
_entity.id
_entity.type
_entity.pdbx_description
1 polymer ?
#
loop_
_entity_poly.entity_id
_entity_poly.type
_entity_poly.pdbx_seq_one_letter_code
_entity_poly.pdbx_strand_id
1 'polypeptide(L)'
;MFYNNGTIFDTTFEQNINIPKLGEHLAELLNQMRKIYETCSYSLEKYSKLIIETEDISVIILKLGEDSNIALFFKKEKEEGLKLKSIKRYITKIEELIDADKFDLLVQEMETKEGILKNLEKTLITKQDQLNMLKNKFETIDETLKHETKEISKDIEDLEHSCTELQMEIEIKEKEVGEIAEKIEGERKKELIE
;
A
#
# COMPACT_ATOMS: atom_id res chain seq x y z
N MET A 1 3.52 -16.12 15.31
CA MET A 1 3.10 -15.48 14.04
C MET A 1 2.93 -16.54 12.98
N PHE A 2 1.98 -16.36 12.06
CA PHE A 2 1.63 -17.36 11.06
C PHE A 2 1.13 -16.72 9.76
N TYR A 3 1.28 -17.44 8.66
CA TYR A 3 0.75 -17.05 7.35
C TYR A 3 -0.71 -17.45 7.17
N ASN A 4 -1.42 -16.84 6.23
CA ASN A 4 -2.80 -17.18 5.88
C ASN A 4 -3.00 -18.68 5.53
N ASN A 5 -1.94 -19.37 5.10
CA ASN A 5 -1.96 -20.81 4.80
C ASN A 5 -1.74 -21.72 6.03
N GLY A 6 -1.54 -21.14 7.21
CA GLY A 6 -1.32 -21.88 8.47
C GLY A 6 0.14 -22.18 8.79
N THR A 7 1.09 -21.75 7.95
CA THR A 7 2.52 -21.92 8.26
C THR A 7 2.93 -21.00 9.40
N ILE A 8 3.39 -21.57 10.51
CA ILE A 8 3.94 -20.81 11.65
C ILE A 8 5.43 -20.56 11.41
N PHE A 9 5.82 -19.30 11.30
CA PHE A 9 7.21 -18.89 11.07
C PHE A 9 7.92 -18.35 12.33
N ASP A 10 7.15 -18.00 13.37
CA ASP A 10 7.70 -17.58 14.66
C ASP A 10 6.74 -17.95 15.79
N THR A 11 7.25 -18.38 16.95
CA THR A 11 6.42 -18.78 18.10
C THR A 11 7.20 -18.76 19.41
N THR A 12 6.52 -18.35 20.49
CA THR A 12 7.03 -18.40 21.87
C THR A 12 6.52 -19.61 22.66
N PHE A 13 5.72 -20.48 22.04
CA PHE A 13 5.24 -21.69 22.70
C PHE A 13 6.38 -22.70 22.91
N GLU A 14 6.33 -23.41 24.04
CA GLU A 14 7.26 -24.51 24.33
C GLU A 14 7.07 -25.69 23.38
N GLN A 15 8.11 -26.54 23.24
CA GLN A 15 8.14 -27.68 22.30
C GLN A 15 7.08 -28.77 22.54
N ASN A 16 6.30 -28.66 23.62
CA ASN A 16 5.26 -29.64 23.98
C ASN A 16 3.95 -29.45 23.19
N ILE A 17 3.84 -28.42 22.35
CA ILE A 17 2.64 -28.13 21.54
C ILE A 17 2.92 -28.49 20.08
N ASN A 18 1.94 -29.10 19.42
CA ASN A 18 2.00 -29.35 17.98
C ASN A 18 1.80 -28.05 17.20
N ILE A 19 2.88 -27.30 17.02
CA ILE A 19 2.92 -25.99 16.37
C ILE A 19 2.37 -26.05 14.92
N PRO A 20 2.79 -26.97 14.05
CA PRO A 20 2.21 -27.05 12.69
C PRO A 20 0.69 -27.23 12.71
N LYS A 21 0.18 -28.07 13.61
CA LYS A 21 -1.26 -28.32 13.70
C LYS A 21 -2.04 -27.13 14.22
N LEU A 22 -1.47 -26.39 15.18
CA LEU A 22 -2.04 -25.13 15.66
C LEU A 22 -2.18 -24.12 14.52
N GLY A 23 -1.15 -24.02 13.66
CA GLY A 23 -1.15 -23.13 12.51
C GLY A 23 -2.24 -23.46 11.50
N GLU A 24 -2.40 -24.74 11.15
CA GLU A 24 -3.52 -25.20 10.30
C GLU A 24 -4.88 -24.80 10.88
N HIS A 25 -5.10 -25.01 12.17
CA HIS A 25 -6.36 -24.66 12.82
C HIS A 25 -6.64 -23.15 12.82
N LEU A 26 -5.62 -22.33 13.03
CA LEU A 26 -5.76 -20.87 12.95
C LEU A 26 -6.14 -20.41 11.53
N ALA A 27 -5.50 -20.97 10.50
CA ALA A 27 -5.83 -20.65 9.12
C ALA A 27 -7.23 -21.12 8.72
N GLU A 28 -7.62 -22.32 9.16
CA GLU A 28 -8.97 -22.83 8.94
C GLU A 28 -10.01 -21.90 9.59
N LEU A 29 -9.76 -21.43 10.81
CA LEU A 29 -10.65 -20.51 11.51
C LEU A 29 -10.84 -19.18 10.75
N LEU A 30 -9.75 -18.60 10.22
CA LEU A 30 -9.83 -17.41 9.37
C LEU A 30 -10.62 -17.67 8.07
N ASN A 31 -10.46 -18.86 7.48
CA ASN A 31 -11.20 -19.26 6.30
C ASN A 31 -12.70 -19.43 6.58
N GLN A 32 -13.07 -19.96 7.74
CA GLN A 32 -14.49 -20.04 8.15
C GLN A 32 -15.09 -18.64 8.31
N MET A 33 -14.35 -17.70 8.89
CA MET A 33 -14.77 -16.29 8.96
C MET A 33 -15.04 -15.70 7.57
N ARG A 34 -14.16 -15.96 6.59
CA ARG A 34 -14.36 -15.52 5.20
C ARG A 34 -15.65 -16.11 4.62
N LYS A 35 -15.90 -17.41 4.79
CA LYS A 35 -17.12 -18.07 4.31
C LYS A 35 -18.39 -17.52 4.94
N ILE A 36 -18.35 -17.13 6.22
CA ILE A 36 -19.49 -16.48 6.89
C ILE A 36 -19.81 -15.15 6.19
N TYR A 37 -18.79 -14.34 5.88
CA TYR A 37 -18.97 -13.09 5.13
C TYR A 37 -19.55 -13.33 3.74
N GLU A 38 -18.99 -14.28 2.99
CA GLU A 38 -19.48 -14.67 1.67
C GLU A 38 -20.95 -15.11 1.71
N THR A 39 -21.33 -15.89 2.73
CA THR A 39 -22.72 -16.34 2.95
C THR A 39 -23.67 -15.17 3.23
N CYS A 40 -23.17 -14.14 3.89
CA CYS A 40 -23.90 -12.90 4.15
C CYS A 40 -23.83 -11.91 2.98
N SER A 41 -23.29 -12.30 1.82
CA SER A 41 -23.07 -11.43 0.65
C SER A 41 -22.18 -10.22 0.91
N TYR A 42 -21.27 -10.34 1.89
CA TYR A 42 -20.22 -9.35 2.16
C TYR A 42 -18.87 -9.84 1.59
N SER A 43 -18.05 -8.91 1.10
CA SER A 43 -16.64 -9.19 0.80
C SER A 43 -15.80 -8.90 2.04
N LEU A 44 -15.17 -9.94 2.61
CA LEU A 44 -14.14 -9.74 3.63
C LEU A 44 -12.82 -9.35 2.95
N GLU A 45 -12.72 -8.10 2.51
CA GLU A 45 -11.49 -7.58 1.88
C GLU A 45 -10.34 -7.50 2.89
N LYS A 46 -10.63 -7.06 4.12
CA LYS A 46 -9.69 -7.03 5.24
C LYS A 46 -10.41 -7.31 6.56
N TYR A 47 -9.77 -8.08 7.44
CA TYR A 47 -10.06 -8.05 8.87
C TYR A 47 -8.88 -7.41 9.59
N SER A 48 -9.15 -6.63 10.62
CA SER A 48 -8.12 -6.00 11.44
C SER A 48 -7.77 -6.89 12.64
N LYS A 49 -8.80 -7.43 13.31
CA LYS A 49 -8.64 -8.30 14.48
C LYS A 49 -9.75 -9.34 14.59
N LEU A 50 -9.42 -10.47 15.21
CA LEU A 50 -10.37 -11.49 15.63
C LEU A 50 -10.10 -11.85 17.08
N ILE A 51 -11.15 -11.85 17.91
CA ILE A 51 -11.05 -12.14 19.33
C ILE A 51 -11.94 -13.35 19.61
N ILE A 52 -11.34 -14.38 20.21
CA ILE A 52 -12.02 -15.60 20.61
C ILE A 52 -11.84 -15.74 22.12
N GLU A 53 -12.93 -15.94 22.83
CA GLU A 53 -12.91 -16.15 24.26
C GLU A 53 -13.56 -17.48 24.61
N THR A 54 -12.84 -18.32 25.33
CA THR A 54 -13.36 -19.54 25.96
C THR A 54 -13.27 -19.41 27.48
N GLU A 55 -13.63 -20.47 28.21
CA GLU A 55 -13.49 -20.50 29.67
C GLU A 55 -12.03 -20.47 30.10
N ASP A 56 -11.14 -21.15 29.39
CA ASP A 56 -9.73 -21.33 29.77
C ASP A 56 -8.79 -20.30 29.14
N ILE A 57 -9.13 -19.80 27.94
CA ILE A 57 -8.23 -18.96 27.15
C ILE A 57 -8.96 -17.82 26.43
N SER A 58 -8.24 -16.73 26.22
CA SER A 58 -8.58 -15.71 25.22
C SER A 58 -7.51 -15.73 24.13
N VAL A 59 -7.95 -15.82 22.87
CA VAL A 59 -7.07 -15.78 21.69
C VAL A 59 -7.38 -14.52 20.90
N ILE A 60 -6.35 -13.73 20.61
CA ILE A 60 -6.46 -12.52 19.79
C ILE A 60 -5.60 -12.72 18.54
N ILE A 61 -6.21 -12.63 17.37
CA ILE A 61 -5.51 -12.70 16.08
C ILE A 61 -5.53 -11.30 15.46
N LEU A 62 -4.35 -10.74 15.18
CA LEU A 62 -4.19 -9.46 14.51
C LEU A 62 -3.58 -9.65 13.13
N LYS A 63 -4.07 -8.88 12.15
CA LYS A 63 -3.54 -8.84 10.80
C LYS A 63 -2.32 -7.91 10.76
N LEU A 64 -1.16 -8.42 10.34
CA LEU A 64 0.08 -7.63 10.28
C LEU A 64 0.43 -7.18 8.86
N GLY A 65 0.03 -7.95 7.85
CA GLY A 65 0.26 -7.67 6.43
C GLY A 65 -0.69 -8.49 5.55
N GLU A 66 -0.51 -8.48 4.23
CA GLU A 66 -1.41 -9.19 3.30
C GLU A 66 -1.55 -10.68 3.61
N ASP A 67 -0.42 -11.34 3.95
CA ASP A 67 -0.39 -12.77 4.24
C ASP A 67 0.01 -13.14 5.66
N SER A 68 0.38 -12.18 6.51
CA SER A 68 0.93 -12.43 7.85
C SER A 68 -0.03 -12.05 8.98
N ASN A 69 0.01 -12.83 10.06
CA ASN A 69 -0.84 -12.71 11.23
C ASN A 69 -0.05 -12.96 12.51
N ILE A 70 -0.49 -12.35 13.61
CA ILE A 70 -0.04 -12.69 14.97
C ILE A 70 -1.22 -13.21 15.78
N ALA A 71 -1.04 -14.34 16.44
CA ALA A 71 -1.99 -14.90 17.39
C ALA A 71 -1.40 -14.80 18.79
N LEU A 72 -2.13 -14.15 19.70
CA LEU A 72 -1.79 -13.94 21.09
C LEU A 72 -2.71 -14.80 21.95
N PHE A 73 -2.13 -15.63 22.82
CA PHE A 73 -2.87 -16.54 23.70
C PHE A 73 -2.72 -16.08 25.13
N PHE A 74 -3.86 -15.87 25.80
CA PHE A 74 -3.93 -15.47 27.19
C PHE A 74 -4.68 -16.54 27.96
N LYS A 75 -4.06 -17.12 28.98
CA LYS A 75 -4.76 -18.01 29.91
C LYS A 75 -5.67 -17.16 30.79
N LYS A 76 -6.96 -17.49 30.86
CA LYS A 76 -7.85 -16.83 31.82
C LYS A 76 -7.46 -17.32 33.21
N GLU A 77 -6.90 -16.43 34.03
CA GLU A 77 -6.71 -16.73 35.45
C GLU A 77 -8.09 -16.83 36.11
N LYS A 78 -8.22 -17.77 37.07
CA LYS A 78 -9.47 -17.96 37.84
C LYS A 78 -9.83 -16.64 38.52
N GLU A 79 -10.89 -16.01 38.04
CA GLU A 79 -11.63 -14.90 38.67
C GLU A 79 -10.79 -13.91 39.50
N GLU A 80 -9.84 -13.22 38.87
CA GLU A 80 -9.58 -11.83 39.23
C GLU A 80 -9.78 -11.02 37.95
N GLY A 81 -10.92 -10.34 37.88
CA GLY A 81 -11.47 -9.71 36.67
C GLY A 81 -10.38 -9.20 35.71
N LEU A 82 -10.27 -9.88 34.57
CA LEU A 82 -9.42 -9.49 33.45
C LEU A 82 -9.56 -7.97 33.24
N LYS A 83 -8.52 -7.21 33.61
CA LYS A 83 -8.43 -5.80 33.27
C LYS A 83 -8.18 -5.73 31.76
N LEU A 84 -9.25 -5.88 30.98
CA LEU A 84 -9.31 -5.63 29.54
C LEU A 84 -8.60 -4.33 29.15
N LYS A 85 -8.59 -3.33 30.05
CA LYS A 85 -7.80 -2.10 29.91
C LYS A 85 -6.30 -2.32 29.69
N SER A 86 -5.68 -3.26 30.40
CA SER A 86 -4.23 -3.51 30.29
C SER A 86 -3.89 -4.17 28.96
N ILE A 87 -4.68 -5.17 28.52
CA ILE A 87 -4.51 -5.83 27.21
C ILE A 87 -4.77 -4.83 26.08
N LYS A 88 -5.83 -4.02 26.19
CA LYS A 88 -6.13 -2.95 25.23
C LYS A 88 -4.98 -1.95 25.13
N ARG A 89 -4.37 -1.55 26.25
CA ARG A 89 -3.21 -0.63 26.25
C ARG A 89 -1.98 -1.22 25.55
N TYR A 90 -1.73 -2.53 25.69
CA TYR A 90 -0.64 -3.18 24.99
C TYR A 90 -0.93 -3.35 23.50
N ILE A 91 -2.18 -3.65 23.12
CA ILE A 91 -2.61 -3.70 21.71
C ILE A 91 -2.45 -2.34 21.05
N THR A 92 -2.93 -1.26 21.68
CA THR A 92 -2.77 0.11 21.17
C THR A 92 -1.31 0.48 20.97
N LYS A 93 -0.42 0.10 21.89
CA LYS A 93 1.03 0.31 21.70
C LYS A 93 1.62 -0.48 20.53
N ILE A 94 1.14 -1.69 20.29
CA ILE A 94 1.60 -2.50 19.14
C ILE A 94 1.07 -1.90 17.84
N GLU A 95 -0.19 -1.43 17.82
CA GLU A 95 -0.78 -0.70 16.70
C GLU A 95 0.00 0.60 16.40
N GLU A 96 0.28 1.42 17.42
CA GLU A 96 1.10 2.65 17.29
C GLU A 96 2.49 2.38 16.68
N LEU A 97 3.14 1.27 17.07
CA LEU A 97 4.45 0.90 16.52
C LEU A 97 4.37 0.45 15.07
N ILE A 98 3.32 -0.30 14.70
CA ILE A 98 3.09 -0.75 13.31
C ILE A 98 2.75 0.45 12.40
N ASP A 99 1.95 1.38 12.89
CA ASP A 99 1.54 2.57 12.13
C ASP A 99 2.71 3.54 11.92
N ALA A 100 3.61 3.69 12.92
CA ALA A 100 4.84 4.45 12.76
C ALA A 100 5.76 3.86 11.68
N ASP A 101 5.97 2.54 11.67
CA ASP A 101 6.77 1.86 10.64
C ASP A 101 6.16 2.04 9.24
N LYS A 102 4.83 2.01 9.14
CA LYS A 102 4.11 2.23 7.88
C LYS A 102 4.22 3.67 7.39
N PHE A 103 4.21 4.63 8.30
CA PHE A 103 4.43 6.04 7.97
C PHE A 103 5.85 6.28 7.45
N ASP A 104 6.86 5.72 8.11
CA ASP A 104 8.26 5.85 7.68
C ASP A 104 8.49 5.22 6.29
N LEU A 105 7.85 4.09 6.00
CA LEU A 105 7.86 3.48 4.66
C LEU A 105 7.24 4.40 3.60
N LEU A 106 6.12 5.05 3.91
CA LEU A 106 5.48 6.00 3.01
C LEU A 106 6.37 7.24 2.75
N VAL A 107 7.06 7.73 3.78
CA VAL A 107 8.01 8.84 3.66
C VAL A 107 9.18 8.44 2.73
N GLN A 108 9.76 7.26 2.91
CA GLN A 108 10.81 6.77 2.02
C GLN A 108 10.34 6.61 0.58
N GLU A 109 9.11 6.10 0.37
CA GLU A 109 8.55 5.98 -0.96
C GLU A 109 8.35 7.36 -1.61
N MET A 110 7.86 8.34 -0.84
CA MET A 110 7.70 9.72 -1.30
C MET A 110 9.04 10.34 -1.73
N GLU A 111 10.07 10.25 -0.88
CA GLU A 111 11.41 10.76 -1.20
C GLU A 111 12.00 10.13 -2.47
N THR A 112 11.78 8.83 -2.64
CA THR A 112 12.23 8.09 -3.83
C THR A 112 11.53 8.61 -5.09
N LYS A 113 10.21 8.81 -5.02
CA LYS A 113 9.41 9.31 -6.15
C LYS A 113 9.75 10.76 -6.49
N GLU A 114 9.97 11.62 -5.51
CA GLU A 114 10.44 13.00 -5.74
C GLU A 114 11.81 13.03 -6.43
N GLY A 115 12.72 12.13 -6.04
CA GLY A 115 14.03 11.97 -6.69
C GLY A 115 13.91 11.60 -8.17
N ILE A 116 13.00 10.67 -8.50
CA ILE A 116 12.70 10.29 -9.89
C ILE A 116 12.11 11.47 -10.66
N LEU A 117 11.18 12.20 -10.05
CA LEU A 117 10.48 13.33 -10.67
C LEU A 117 11.47 14.45 -11.06
N LYS A 118 12.39 14.82 -10.16
CA LYS A 118 13.48 15.77 -10.47
C LYS A 118 14.36 15.33 -11.63
N ASN A 119 14.63 14.03 -11.77
CA ASN A 119 15.42 13.51 -12.87
C ASN A 119 14.65 13.56 -14.20
N LEU A 120 13.34 13.30 -14.18
CA LEU A 120 12.48 13.44 -15.34
C LEU A 120 12.38 14.91 -15.79
N GLU A 121 12.20 15.85 -14.86
CA GLU A 121 12.19 17.29 -15.16
C GLU A 121 13.49 17.75 -15.85
N LYS A 122 14.65 17.34 -15.31
CA LYS A 122 15.94 17.62 -15.94
C LYS A 122 16.04 17.04 -17.35
N THR A 123 15.53 15.83 -17.54
CA THR A 123 15.52 15.16 -18.85
C THR A 123 14.62 15.92 -19.83
N LEU A 124 13.45 16.36 -19.39
CA LEU A 124 12.50 17.13 -20.19
C LEU A 124 13.10 18.47 -20.64
N ILE A 125 13.73 19.22 -19.73
CA ILE A 125 14.43 20.47 -20.06
C ILE A 125 15.51 20.20 -21.12
N THR A 126 16.33 19.18 -20.91
CA THR A 126 17.40 18.81 -21.85
C THR A 126 16.83 18.47 -23.24
N LYS A 127 15.67 17.79 -23.28
CA LYS A 127 14.99 17.44 -24.53
C LYS A 127 14.38 18.65 -25.23
N GLN A 128 13.79 19.59 -24.48
CA GLN A 128 13.29 20.85 -25.02
C GLN A 128 14.42 21.70 -25.61
N ASP A 129 15.58 21.76 -24.96
CA ASP A 129 16.75 22.46 -25.48
C ASP A 129 17.24 21.83 -26.79
N GLN A 130 17.29 20.50 -26.86
CA GLN A 130 17.62 19.77 -28.09
C GLN A 130 16.62 20.09 -29.22
N LEU A 131 15.33 20.14 -28.90
CA LEU A 131 14.25 20.41 -29.85
C LEU A 131 14.33 21.85 -30.38
N ASN A 132 14.60 22.82 -29.51
CA ASN A 132 14.83 24.21 -29.91
C ASN A 132 16.08 24.37 -30.78
N MET A 133 17.16 23.64 -30.48
CA MET A 133 18.35 23.61 -31.35
C MET A 133 18.04 23.03 -32.73
N LEU A 134 17.23 21.97 -32.81
CA LEU A 134 16.80 21.36 -34.07
C LEU A 134 15.89 22.30 -34.87
N LYS A 135 14.91 22.95 -34.22
CA LYS A 135 14.04 23.95 -34.87
C LYS A 135 14.83 25.13 -35.41
N ASN A 136 15.77 25.67 -34.64
CA ASN A 136 16.63 26.75 -35.09
C ASN A 136 17.51 26.31 -36.28
N LYS A 137 18.03 25.08 -36.27
CA LYS A 137 18.75 24.51 -37.42
C LYS A 137 17.83 24.42 -38.64
N PHE A 138 16.56 24.05 -38.44
CA PHE A 138 15.58 23.93 -39.50
C PHE A 138 15.18 25.27 -40.11
N GLU A 139 15.03 26.31 -39.29
CA GLU A 139 14.75 27.68 -39.75
C GLU A 139 15.94 28.33 -40.46
N THR A 140 17.18 27.87 -40.20
CA THR A 140 18.38 28.31 -40.93
C THR A 140 18.66 27.56 -42.25
N ILE A 141 17.85 26.58 -42.63
CA ILE A 141 17.98 25.88 -43.91
C ILE A 141 17.28 26.71 -45.00
N ASP A 142 18.07 27.44 -45.78
CA ASP A 142 17.62 28.22 -46.94
C ASP A 142 17.39 27.30 -48.17
N GLU A 143 16.17 27.40 -48.71
CA GLU A 143 15.61 26.98 -50.02
C GLU A 143 16.02 25.69 -50.76
N THR A 144 16.77 24.75 -50.18
CA THR A 144 17.09 23.47 -50.85
C THR A 144 16.64 22.27 -50.05
N LEU A 145 15.45 21.72 -50.40
CA LEU A 145 15.03 20.30 -50.36
C LEU A 145 13.60 20.11 -49.81
N LYS A 146 12.63 20.00 -50.74
CA LYS A 146 11.21 19.64 -50.50
C LYS A 146 10.97 18.27 -49.82
N HIS A 147 12.02 17.53 -49.46
CA HIS A 147 11.92 16.21 -48.82
C HIS A 147 12.06 16.30 -47.29
N GLU A 148 12.87 17.22 -46.76
CA GLU A 148 13.09 17.40 -45.32
C GLU A 148 11.88 18.06 -44.64
N THR A 149 11.16 18.93 -45.36
CA THR A 149 9.93 19.58 -44.87
C THR A 149 8.80 18.59 -44.58
N LYS A 150 8.80 17.42 -45.25
CA LYS A 150 7.77 16.40 -45.07
C LYS A 150 8.08 15.46 -43.91
N GLU A 151 9.35 15.11 -43.72
CA GLU A 151 9.79 14.36 -42.54
C GLU A 151 9.57 15.17 -41.27
N ILE A 152 9.90 16.47 -41.30
CA ILE A 152 9.74 17.31 -40.13
C ILE A 152 8.28 17.66 -39.84
N SER A 153 7.42 17.76 -40.86
CA SER A 153 5.98 17.82 -40.64
C SER A 153 5.44 16.58 -39.94
N LYS A 154 5.99 15.39 -40.24
CA LYS A 154 5.59 14.14 -39.60
C LYS A 154 6.13 14.04 -38.17
N ASP A 155 7.38 14.42 -37.95
CA ASP A 155 7.96 14.47 -36.60
C ASP A 155 7.19 15.43 -35.69
N ILE A 156 6.67 16.54 -36.23
CA ILE A 156 5.79 17.47 -35.51
C ILE A 156 4.47 16.79 -35.14
N GLU A 157 3.79 16.11 -36.07
CA GLU A 157 2.54 15.38 -35.77
C GLU A 157 2.75 14.28 -34.72
N ASP A 158 3.83 13.51 -34.82
CA ASP A 158 4.17 12.44 -33.88
C ASP A 158 4.46 13.01 -32.48
N LEU A 159 5.14 14.16 -32.41
CA LEU A 159 5.39 14.89 -31.16
C LEU A 159 4.12 15.49 -30.56
N GLU A 160 3.22 16.04 -31.37
CA GLU A 160 1.93 16.56 -30.92
C GLU A 160 1.06 15.44 -30.35
N HIS A 161 1.04 14.28 -31.01
CA HIS A 161 0.31 13.11 -30.53
C HIS A 161 0.88 12.60 -29.20
N SER A 162 2.20 12.47 -29.10
CA SER A 162 2.87 12.07 -27.86
C SER A 162 2.62 13.08 -26.73
N CYS A 163 2.61 14.38 -27.02
CA CYS A 163 2.26 15.40 -26.04
C CYS A 163 0.82 15.23 -25.54
N THR A 164 -0.13 14.89 -26.42
CA THR A 164 -1.53 14.69 -26.02
C THR A 164 -1.70 13.46 -25.15
N GLU A 165 -1.04 12.35 -25.47
CA GLU A 165 -1.05 11.13 -24.66
C GLU A 165 -0.48 11.38 -23.25
N LEU A 166 0.66 12.07 -23.17
CA LEU A 166 1.28 12.44 -21.89
C LEU A 166 0.37 13.36 -21.07
N GLN A 167 -0.36 14.27 -21.72
CA GLN A 167 -1.26 15.19 -21.05
C GLN A 167 -2.47 14.47 -20.46
N MET A 168 -3.02 13.47 -21.15
CA MET A 168 -4.05 12.59 -20.61
C MET A 168 -3.52 11.75 -19.43
N GLU A 169 -2.29 11.25 -19.52
CA GLU A 169 -1.69 10.46 -18.44
C GLU A 169 -1.44 11.31 -17.19
N ILE A 170 -1.00 12.57 -17.36
CA ILE A 170 -0.89 13.55 -16.27
C ILE A 170 -2.25 13.77 -15.60
N GLU A 171 -3.31 13.99 -16.37
CA GLU A 171 -4.66 14.23 -15.84
C GLU A 171 -5.18 13.03 -15.03
N ILE A 172 -4.89 11.81 -15.48
CA ILE A 172 -5.17 10.57 -14.73
C ILE A 172 -4.39 10.54 -13.41
N LYS A 173 -3.09 10.87 -13.44
CA LYS A 173 -2.25 10.86 -12.24
C LYS A 173 -2.61 11.96 -11.25
N GLU A 174 -2.98 13.15 -11.70
CA GLU A 174 -3.48 14.21 -10.83
C GLU A 174 -4.75 13.79 -10.10
N LYS A 175 -5.65 13.08 -10.80
CA LYS A 175 -6.86 12.54 -10.18
C LYS A 175 -6.55 11.46 -9.12
N GLU A 176 -5.66 10.53 -9.42
CA GLU A 176 -5.20 9.53 -8.45
C GLU A 176 -4.58 10.18 -7.21
N VAL A 177 -3.76 11.22 -7.39
CA VAL A 177 -3.15 11.99 -6.29
C VAL A 177 -4.22 12.69 -5.45
N GLY A 178 -5.23 13.29 -6.09
CA GLY A 178 -6.37 13.91 -5.40
C GLY A 178 -7.15 12.90 -4.54
N GLU A 179 -7.43 11.71 -5.07
CA GLU A 179 -8.11 10.64 -4.32
C GLU A 179 -7.29 10.15 -3.12
N ILE A 180 -5.96 10.12 -3.25
CA ILE A 180 -5.04 9.77 -2.14
C ILE A 180 -5.05 10.89 -1.08
N ALA A 181 -4.98 12.16 -1.50
CA ALA A 181 -5.01 13.31 -0.60
C ALA A 181 -6.32 13.36 0.21
N GLU A 182 -7.47 13.11 -0.42
CA GLU A 182 -8.76 13.04 0.26
C GLU A 182 -8.82 11.90 1.30
N LYS A 183 -8.23 10.74 0.99
CA LYS A 183 -8.12 9.64 1.96
C LYS A 183 -7.28 10.05 3.17
N ILE A 184 -6.15 10.73 2.96
CA ILE A 184 -5.28 11.23 4.05
C ILE A 184 -6.03 12.25 4.92
N GLU A 185 -6.73 13.20 4.31
CA GLU A 185 -7.53 14.21 5.02
C GLU A 185 -8.67 13.55 5.82
N GLY A 186 -9.31 12.51 5.27
CA GLY A 186 -10.36 11.74 5.93
C GLY A 186 -9.86 10.97 7.15
N GLU A 187 -8.66 10.39 7.08
CA GLU A 187 -8.01 9.72 8.20
C GLU A 187 -7.62 10.74 9.30
N ARG A 188 -7.03 11.89 8.94
CA ARG A 188 -6.70 12.98 9.88
C ARG A 188 -7.92 13.53 10.63
N LYS A 189 -9.07 13.64 9.97
CA LYS A 189 -10.30 14.11 10.63
C LYS A 189 -10.88 13.09 11.60
N LYS A 190 -10.65 11.79 11.39
CA LYS A 190 -11.06 10.76 12.35
C LYS A 190 -10.20 10.81 13.62
N GLU A 191 -8.90 11.10 13.50
CA GLU A 191 -8.01 11.30 14.66
C GLU A 191 -8.32 12.55 15.51
N LEU A 192 -8.95 13.57 14.93
CA LEU A 192 -9.34 14.80 15.64
C LEU A 192 -10.70 14.70 16.36
N ILE A 193 -11.48 13.65 16.10
CA ILE A 193 -12.83 13.45 16.64
C ILE A 193 -12.86 12.36 17.74
N GLU A 194 -11.81 11.55 17.88
CA GLU A 194 -11.62 10.61 19.01
C GLU A 194 -10.76 11.20 20.14
#